data_AF-A0A939GZD5-F1
#
_entry.id   AF-A0A939GZD5-F1
#
_cell.length_a   1.000
_cell.length_b   1.000
_cell.length_c   1.000
_cell.angle_alpha   90.00
_cell.angle_beta   90.00
_cell.angle_gamma   90.00
#
_symmetry.space_group_name_H-M   'P 1'
#
loop_
_entity.id
_entity.type
_entity.pdbx_description
1 polymer ?
#
loop_
_entity_poly.entity_id
_entity_poly.type
_entity_poly.pdbx_seq_one_letter_code
_entity_poly.pdbx_strand_id
1 'polypeptide(L)'
;MFEQLGLIGCGLMGGSFALALKQAGLVKRVVGYSKSPSTTERARKMGVIDVEAPSALLAVAGADIVLLAVPVAATERTLKSIKHLITPQMLVMDVGSTKADVVSAARSALGSRLGSFIPAHPITGKELAGVEHADANLYRGAKVVITPTERTLTAQLHKAQLLWLALGCEVSTMSPQAHDAAFAAVSHLPHLLAFAMMHSITGQLHGEDYLQLAGPGFKDFTRIAAADAKVWRDILHANQEEVLSQLQHYRHALQAFEAALQANDTAALESMIEHASAARSQCFAAPKKD
;
A
#
# COMPACT_ATOMS: atom_id res chain seq x y z
N MET A 1 3.98 -24.67 5.59
CA MET A 1 3.57 -24.78 4.17
C MET A 1 2.06 -24.71 4.12
N PHE A 2 1.50 -23.89 3.23
CA PHE A 2 0.07 -23.75 2.97
C PHE A 2 -0.34 -24.69 1.83
N GLU A 3 -1.49 -25.30 1.95
CA GLU A 3 -2.03 -26.20 0.91
C GLU A 3 -2.55 -25.40 -0.29
N GLN A 4 -3.29 -24.31 -0.06
CA GLN A 4 -3.85 -23.51 -1.14
C GLN A 4 -3.99 -22.03 -0.77
N LEU A 5 -3.38 -21.17 -1.59
CA LEU A 5 -3.67 -19.74 -1.62
C LEU A 5 -4.90 -19.46 -2.48
N GLY A 6 -5.94 -18.89 -1.86
CA GLY A 6 -7.00 -18.16 -2.56
C GLY A 6 -6.57 -16.72 -2.81
N LEU A 7 -6.23 -16.37 -4.05
CA LEU A 7 -5.80 -15.04 -4.44
C LEU A 7 -6.95 -14.24 -5.05
N ILE A 8 -7.34 -13.13 -4.42
CA ILE A 8 -8.34 -12.21 -4.97
C ILE A 8 -7.65 -10.91 -5.37
N GLY A 9 -7.53 -10.68 -6.68
CA GLY A 9 -6.75 -9.61 -7.27
C GLY A 9 -5.35 -10.08 -7.67
N CYS A 10 -5.14 -10.34 -8.96
CA CYS A 10 -3.91 -10.91 -9.51
C CYS A 10 -3.00 -9.83 -10.14
N GLY A 11 -3.16 -8.55 -9.77
CA GLY A 11 -2.29 -7.46 -10.25
C GLY A 11 -0.89 -7.51 -9.64
N LEU A 12 -0.18 -6.37 -9.63
CA LEU A 12 1.20 -6.27 -9.14
C LEU A 12 1.38 -6.91 -7.75
N MET A 13 0.65 -6.43 -6.74
CA MET A 13 0.83 -6.87 -5.36
C MET A 13 0.45 -8.34 -5.20
N GLY A 14 -0.78 -8.70 -5.56
CA GLY A 14 -1.25 -10.08 -5.41
C GLY A 14 -0.45 -11.10 -6.21
N GLY A 15 -0.04 -10.74 -7.43
CA GLY A 15 0.78 -11.59 -8.27
C GLY A 15 2.20 -11.77 -7.72
N SER A 16 2.82 -10.69 -7.25
CA SER A 16 4.13 -10.75 -6.60
C SER A 16 4.08 -11.63 -5.35
N PHE A 17 2.98 -11.60 -4.60
CA PHE A 17 2.85 -12.39 -3.37
C PHE A 17 2.75 -13.88 -3.68
N ALA A 18 1.93 -14.24 -4.67
CA ALA A 18 1.83 -15.62 -5.13
C ALA A 18 3.17 -16.16 -5.66
N LEU A 19 3.91 -15.36 -6.43
CA LEU A 19 5.25 -15.74 -6.90
C LEU A 19 6.25 -15.89 -5.75
N ALA A 20 6.24 -14.96 -4.78
CA ALA A 20 7.12 -15.02 -3.61
C ALA A 20 6.84 -16.26 -2.74
N LEU A 21 5.57 -16.61 -2.52
CA LEU A 21 5.21 -17.84 -1.80
C LEU A 21 5.68 -19.10 -2.53
N LYS A 22 5.53 -19.14 -3.86
CA LYS A 22 5.99 -20.26 -4.69
C LYS A 22 7.51 -20.40 -4.63
N GLN A 23 8.24 -19.29 -4.80
CA GLN A 23 9.69 -19.26 -4.73
C GLN A 23 10.23 -19.72 -3.37
N ALA A 24 9.55 -19.35 -2.28
CA ALA A 24 9.90 -19.76 -0.93
C ALA A 24 9.45 -21.19 -0.57
N GLY A 25 8.75 -21.91 -1.46
CA GLY A 25 8.20 -23.24 -1.18
C GLY A 25 7.12 -23.22 -0.09
N LEU A 26 6.44 -22.09 0.11
CA LEU A 26 5.47 -21.89 1.19
C LEU A 26 4.04 -22.24 0.80
N VAL A 27 3.75 -22.45 -0.49
CA VAL A 27 2.41 -22.80 -0.98
C VAL A 27 2.49 -23.92 -2.02
N LYS A 28 1.55 -24.88 -1.96
CA LYS A 28 1.47 -25.95 -2.96
C LYS A 28 0.66 -25.57 -4.21
N ARG A 29 -0.41 -24.79 -4.02
CA ARG A 29 -1.33 -24.39 -5.10
C ARG A 29 -1.85 -22.97 -4.90
N VAL A 30 -2.02 -22.24 -5.99
CA VAL A 30 -2.60 -20.91 -6.03
C VAL A 30 -3.83 -20.92 -6.95
N VAL A 31 -4.98 -20.56 -6.40
CA VAL A 31 -6.23 -20.38 -7.13
C VAL A 31 -6.58 -18.90 -7.15
N GLY A 32 -6.64 -18.31 -8.34
CA GLY A 32 -6.75 -16.87 -8.50
C GLY A 32 -8.06 -16.41 -9.12
N TYR A 33 -8.58 -15.28 -8.65
CA TYR A 33 -9.68 -14.55 -9.26
C TYR A 33 -9.31 -13.06 -9.42
N SER A 34 -9.66 -12.48 -10.56
CA SER A 34 -9.65 -11.04 -10.80
C SER A 34 -10.90 -10.65 -11.58
N LYS A 35 -11.35 -9.41 -11.44
CA LYS A 35 -12.52 -8.90 -12.18
C LYS A 35 -12.31 -8.94 -13.70
N SER A 36 -11.08 -8.75 -14.16
CA SER A 36 -10.72 -8.83 -15.58
C SER A 36 -10.28 -10.25 -15.95
N PRO A 37 -10.99 -10.92 -16.89
CA PRO A 37 -10.58 -12.25 -17.37
C PRO A 37 -9.20 -12.25 -18.03
N SER A 38 -8.82 -11.17 -18.72
CA SER A 38 -7.49 -11.06 -19.32
C SER A 38 -6.38 -11.04 -18.28
N THR A 39 -6.65 -10.55 -17.07
CA THR A 39 -5.69 -10.54 -15.96
C THR A 39 -5.51 -11.95 -15.39
N THR A 40 -6.57 -12.74 -15.20
CA THR A 40 -6.43 -14.13 -14.72
C THR A 40 -5.75 -15.02 -15.76
N GLU A 41 -6.09 -14.85 -17.03
CA GLU A 41 -5.45 -15.60 -18.12
C GLU A 41 -3.94 -15.31 -18.17
N ARG A 42 -3.57 -14.04 -18.07
CA ARG A 42 -2.16 -13.62 -18.03
C ARG A 42 -1.46 -14.15 -16.78
N ALA A 43 -2.10 -14.05 -15.61
CA ALA A 43 -1.56 -14.57 -14.35
C ALA A 43 -1.27 -16.07 -14.45
N ARG A 44 -2.16 -16.86 -15.07
CA ARG A 44 -1.95 -18.29 -15.30
C ARG A 44 -0.79 -18.55 -16.25
N LYS A 45 -0.74 -17.84 -17.39
CA LYS A 45 0.36 -17.95 -18.36
C LYS A 45 1.73 -17.62 -17.75
N MET A 46 1.78 -16.68 -16.80
CA MET A 46 3.00 -16.29 -16.08
C MET A 46 3.34 -17.21 -14.90
N GLY A 47 2.53 -18.23 -14.61
CA GLY A 47 2.74 -19.11 -13.46
C GLY A 47 2.47 -18.45 -12.11
N VAL A 48 1.85 -17.27 -12.09
CA VAL A 48 1.42 -16.58 -10.85
C VAL A 48 0.36 -17.43 -10.16
N ILE A 49 -0.65 -17.87 -10.91
CA ILE A 49 -1.73 -18.74 -10.42
C ILE A 49 -1.71 -20.07 -11.16
N ASP A 50 -2.10 -21.15 -10.48
CA ASP A 50 -2.19 -22.48 -11.09
C ASP A 50 -3.57 -22.72 -11.69
N VAL A 51 -4.61 -22.15 -11.07
CA VAL A 51 -6.00 -22.27 -11.51
C VAL A 51 -6.70 -20.92 -11.50
N GLU A 52 -7.39 -20.63 -12.61
CA GLU A 52 -8.30 -19.50 -12.75
C GLU A 52 -9.66 -19.88 -12.14
N ALA A 53 -10.10 -19.12 -11.13
CA ALA A 53 -11.42 -19.28 -10.56
C ALA A 53 -12.41 -18.28 -11.21
N PRO A 54 -13.66 -18.70 -11.49
CA PRO A 54 -14.64 -17.82 -12.12
C PRO A 54 -15.27 -16.82 -11.13
N SER A 55 -15.00 -16.95 -9.83
CA SER A 55 -15.46 -16.02 -8.81
C SER A 55 -14.53 -15.98 -7.59
N ALA A 56 -14.61 -14.90 -6.80
CA ALA A 56 -13.87 -14.79 -5.54
C ALA A 56 -14.21 -15.91 -4.55
N LEU A 57 -15.48 -16.34 -4.50
CA LEU A 57 -15.93 -17.46 -3.67
C LEU A 57 -15.20 -18.75 -4.05
N LEU A 58 -15.11 -19.03 -5.36
CA LEU A 58 -14.45 -20.24 -5.85
C LEU A 58 -12.92 -20.17 -5.77
N ALA A 59 -12.33 -18.97 -5.75
CA ALA A 59 -10.90 -18.81 -5.44
C ALA A 59 -10.56 -19.19 -4.00
N VAL A 60 -11.50 -18.96 -3.08
CA VAL A 60 -11.32 -19.24 -1.63
C VAL A 60 -11.77 -20.66 -1.24
N ALA A 61 -12.51 -21.36 -2.10
CA ALA A 61 -12.96 -22.71 -1.83
C ALA A 61 -11.77 -23.68 -1.63
N GLY A 62 -11.61 -24.19 -0.41
CA GLY A 62 -10.52 -25.09 -0.02
C GLY A 62 -9.19 -24.38 0.32
N ALA A 63 -9.17 -23.05 0.37
CA ALA A 63 -7.98 -22.29 0.75
C ALA A 63 -7.73 -22.32 2.26
N ASP A 64 -6.48 -22.45 2.68
CA ASP A 64 -6.03 -22.27 4.07
C ASP A 64 -5.37 -20.89 4.29
N ILE A 65 -5.02 -20.21 3.20
CA ILE A 65 -4.62 -18.80 3.18
C ILE A 65 -5.36 -18.04 2.07
N VAL A 66 -5.80 -16.82 2.36
CA VAL A 66 -6.48 -15.92 1.42
C VAL A 66 -5.80 -14.56 1.42
N LEU A 67 -5.47 -14.03 0.24
CA LEU A 67 -4.98 -12.67 0.07
C LEU A 67 -5.97 -11.84 -0.74
N LEU A 68 -6.41 -10.72 -0.16
CA LEU A 68 -7.17 -9.67 -0.82
C LEU A 68 -6.17 -8.60 -1.32
N ALA A 69 -5.83 -8.66 -2.60
CA ALA A 69 -5.03 -7.68 -3.31
C ALA A 69 -5.90 -6.86 -4.29
N VAL A 70 -6.97 -6.30 -3.74
CA VAL A 70 -7.93 -5.42 -4.44
C VAL A 70 -7.79 -3.99 -3.94
N PRO A 71 -8.29 -2.98 -4.69
CA PRO A 71 -8.41 -1.62 -4.15
C PRO A 71 -9.16 -1.62 -2.82
N VAL A 72 -8.76 -0.75 -1.88
CA VAL A 72 -9.32 -0.71 -0.51
C VAL A 72 -10.84 -0.54 -0.51
N ALA A 73 -11.37 0.26 -1.44
CA ALA A 73 -12.81 0.45 -1.66
C ALA A 73 -13.58 -0.83 -2.04
N ALA A 74 -12.91 -1.87 -2.53
CA ALA A 74 -13.51 -3.15 -2.89
C ALA A 74 -13.48 -4.19 -1.75
N THR A 75 -12.85 -3.87 -0.62
CA THR A 75 -12.64 -4.80 0.51
C THR A 75 -13.96 -5.35 1.05
N GLU A 76 -14.91 -4.48 1.40
CA GLU A 76 -16.16 -4.90 2.04
C GLU A 76 -16.96 -5.86 1.13
N ARG A 77 -17.14 -5.48 -0.14
CA ARG A 77 -17.85 -6.32 -1.12
C ARG A 77 -17.16 -7.66 -1.31
N THR A 78 -15.83 -7.67 -1.35
CA THR A 78 -15.03 -8.88 -1.53
C THR A 78 -15.21 -9.81 -0.32
N LEU A 79 -15.03 -9.29 0.90
CA LEU A 79 -15.22 -10.06 2.13
C LEU A 79 -16.65 -10.58 2.26
N LYS A 80 -17.68 -9.77 1.94
CA LYS A 80 -19.09 -10.23 1.92
C LYS A 80 -19.30 -11.42 0.99
N SER A 81 -18.62 -11.45 -0.16
CA SER A 81 -18.76 -12.53 -1.14
C SER A 81 -18.13 -13.86 -0.71
N ILE A 82 -17.16 -13.83 0.21
CA ILE A 82 -16.43 -15.02 0.67
C ILE A 82 -16.71 -15.39 2.13
N LYS A 83 -17.45 -14.56 2.88
CA LYS A 83 -17.62 -14.68 4.35
C LYS A 83 -18.09 -16.05 4.83
N HIS A 84 -18.85 -16.78 4.02
CA HIS A 84 -19.40 -18.09 4.37
C HIS A 84 -18.36 -19.21 4.37
N LEU A 85 -17.23 -19.00 3.70
CA LEU A 85 -16.12 -19.96 3.66
C LEU A 85 -15.07 -19.70 4.74
N ILE A 86 -15.01 -18.48 5.29
CA ILE A 86 -13.99 -18.11 6.27
C ILE A 86 -14.19 -18.87 7.59
N THR A 87 -13.15 -19.59 7.99
CA THR A 87 -13.10 -20.31 9.27
C THR A 87 -12.03 -19.72 10.20
N PRO A 88 -12.07 -20.03 11.50
CA PRO A 88 -11.01 -19.64 12.44
C PRO A 88 -9.61 -20.19 12.11
N GLN A 89 -9.52 -21.23 11.27
CA GLN A 89 -8.26 -21.88 10.89
C GLN A 89 -7.59 -21.20 9.69
N MET A 90 -8.36 -20.51 8.85
CA MET A 90 -7.86 -19.79 7.67
C MET A 90 -7.13 -18.50 8.06
N LEU A 91 -6.02 -18.22 7.38
CA LEU A 91 -5.36 -16.92 7.41
C LEU A 91 -5.93 -16.05 6.29
N VAL A 92 -6.64 -14.97 6.61
CA VAL A 92 -7.15 -14.01 5.61
C VAL A 92 -6.41 -12.69 5.78
N MET A 93 -5.80 -12.17 4.73
CA MET A 93 -5.04 -10.92 4.75
C MET A 93 -5.44 -9.99 3.62
N ASP A 94 -5.14 -8.70 3.78
CA ASP A 94 -5.11 -7.73 2.68
C ASP A 94 -3.69 -7.16 2.48
N VAL A 95 -3.53 -6.29 1.49
CA VAL A 95 -2.29 -5.53 1.22
C VAL A 95 -2.59 -4.06 0.91
N GLY A 96 -3.74 -3.54 1.35
CA GLY A 96 -4.20 -2.18 1.06
C GLY A 96 -3.34 -1.10 1.72
N SER A 97 -3.36 0.10 1.16
CA SER A 97 -2.54 1.23 1.63
C SER A 97 -3.13 2.01 2.81
N THR A 98 -4.41 1.77 3.14
CA THR A 98 -5.12 2.34 4.30
C THR A 98 -5.67 1.20 5.15
N LYS A 99 -5.84 1.39 6.46
CA LYS A 99 -6.16 0.29 7.39
C LYS A 99 -7.39 0.52 8.24
N ALA A 100 -7.73 1.76 8.61
CA ALA A 100 -8.93 2.02 9.41
C ALA A 100 -10.21 1.70 8.63
N ASP A 101 -10.30 2.11 7.37
CA ASP A 101 -11.41 1.79 6.47
C ASP A 101 -11.51 0.29 6.18
N VAL A 102 -10.37 -0.37 5.92
CA VAL A 102 -10.27 -1.81 5.68
C VAL A 102 -10.75 -2.61 6.90
N VAL A 103 -10.34 -2.21 8.11
CA VAL A 103 -10.80 -2.85 9.35
C VAL A 103 -12.30 -2.63 9.57
N SER A 104 -12.80 -1.43 9.29
CA SER A 104 -14.24 -1.12 9.37
C SER A 104 -15.05 -1.98 8.39
N ALA A 105 -14.60 -2.06 7.13
CA ALA A 105 -15.17 -2.91 6.10
C ALA A 105 -15.17 -4.38 6.50
N ALA A 106 -14.07 -4.88 7.06
CA ALA A 106 -13.97 -6.25 7.53
C ALA A 106 -14.91 -6.53 8.71
N ARG A 107 -15.02 -5.60 9.66
CA ARG A 107 -15.94 -5.71 10.80
C ARG A 107 -17.39 -5.81 10.33
N SER A 108 -17.80 -4.96 9.38
CA SER A 108 -19.12 -4.98 8.73
C SER A 108 -19.38 -6.31 7.99
N ALA A 109 -18.40 -6.77 7.20
CA ALA A 109 -18.58 -7.93 6.32
C ALA A 109 -18.54 -9.28 7.06
N LEU A 110 -17.64 -9.43 8.05
CA LEU A 110 -17.31 -10.73 8.64
C LEU A 110 -18.01 -11.01 9.97
N GLY A 111 -18.40 -9.97 10.73
CA GLY A 111 -19.06 -10.12 12.03
C GLY A 111 -18.23 -10.97 12.99
N SER A 112 -18.76 -12.14 13.38
CA SER A 112 -18.08 -13.07 14.29
C SER A 112 -16.81 -13.72 13.71
N ARG A 113 -16.62 -13.66 12.38
CA ARG A 113 -15.46 -14.23 11.68
C ARG A 113 -14.28 -13.25 11.57
N LEU A 114 -14.40 -12.04 12.13
CA LEU A 114 -13.38 -11.00 12.01
C LEU A 114 -12.00 -11.46 12.49
N GLY A 115 -11.94 -12.34 13.50
CA GLY A 115 -10.68 -12.76 14.10
C GLY A 115 -9.71 -13.48 13.17
N SER A 116 -10.17 -14.01 12.04
CA SER A 116 -9.31 -14.62 11.00
C SER A 116 -8.70 -13.62 10.02
N PHE A 117 -9.17 -12.37 10.04
CA PHE A 117 -8.69 -11.32 9.14
C PHE A 117 -7.56 -10.54 9.78
N ILE A 118 -6.40 -10.54 9.13
CA ILE A 118 -5.18 -9.87 9.55
C ILE A 118 -4.86 -8.77 8.53
N PRO A 119 -5.25 -7.51 8.81
CA PRO A 119 -4.96 -6.43 7.90
C PRO A 119 -3.46 -6.14 7.86
N ALA A 120 -2.93 -5.96 6.66
CA ALA A 120 -1.51 -5.72 6.44
C ALA A 120 -1.27 -4.70 5.33
N HIS A 121 -0.14 -4.02 5.42
CA HIS A 121 0.35 -3.10 4.40
C HIS A 121 1.84 -3.35 4.18
N PRO A 122 2.22 -4.05 3.10
CA PRO A 122 3.61 -4.09 2.64
C PRO A 122 3.99 -2.75 2.01
N ILE A 123 5.03 -2.11 2.55
CA ILE A 123 5.50 -0.77 2.17
C ILE A 123 6.46 -0.90 1.00
N THR A 124 5.90 -1.33 -0.13
CA THR A 124 6.60 -1.55 -1.40
C THR A 124 5.61 -1.44 -2.54
N GLY A 125 6.12 -1.20 -3.74
CA GLY A 125 5.32 -1.07 -4.94
C GLY A 125 6.19 -0.68 -6.13
N LYS A 126 5.58 -0.68 -7.31
CA LYS A 126 6.15 -0.15 -8.55
C LYS A 126 5.20 0.91 -9.08
N GLU A 127 5.73 1.84 -9.85
CA GLU A 127 4.95 2.88 -10.53
C GLU A 127 3.99 2.29 -11.57
N LEU A 128 4.34 1.09 -12.08
CA LEU A 128 3.56 0.35 -13.06
C LEU A 128 2.59 -0.61 -12.36
N ALA A 129 1.33 -0.59 -12.80
CA ALA A 129 0.30 -1.51 -12.38
C ALA A 129 0.17 -2.70 -13.34
N GLY A 130 -0.37 -3.82 -12.86
CA GLY A 130 -0.62 -5.01 -13.70
C GLY A 130 0.16 -6.24 -13.26
N VAL A 131 -0.28 -7.40 -13.72
CA VAL A 131 0.32 -8.70 -13.38
C VAL A 131 1.66 -8.93 -14.11
N GLU A 132 1.82 -8.31 -15.27
CA GLU A 132 3.03 -8.29 -16.08
C GLU A 132 4.25 -7.72 -15.34
N HIS A 133 4.01 -6.92 -14.30
CA HIS A 133 5.05 -6.33 -13.46
C HIS A 133 5.24 -7.04 -12.12
N ALA A 134 4.51 -8.14 -11.90
CA ALA A 134 4.64 -8.99 -10.72
C ALA A 134 6.08 -9.53 -10.60
N ASP A 135 6.57 -9.56 -9.37
CA ASP A 135 7.98 -9.84 -9.09
C ASP A 135 8.10 -10.62 -7.79
N ALA A 136 8.69 -11.80 -7.85
CA ALA A 136 8.85 -12.68 -6.70
C ALA A 136 9.69 -12.04 -5.58
N ASN A 137 10.55 -11.06 -5.91
CA ASN A 137 11.39 -10.36 -4.94
C ASN A 137 10.80 -9.04 -4.43
N LEU A 138 9.59 -8.64 -4.86
CA LEU A 138 9.00 -7.32 -4.53
C LEU A 138 8.99 -7.01 -3.02
N TYR A 139 8.79 -8.05 -2.21
CA TYR A 139 8.66 -7.94 -0.75
C TYR A 139 9.98 -8.08 0.01
N ARG A 140 11.04 -8.53 -0.65
CA ARG A 140 12.32 -8.80 0.03
C ARG A 140 12.94 -7.49 0.51
N GLY A 141 13.21 -7.41 1.82
CA GLY A 141 13.71 -6.19 2.48
C GLY A 141 12.65 -5.10 2.67
N ALA A 142 11.40 -5.33 2.25
CA ALA A 142 10.32 -4.38 2.46
C ALA A 142 9.86 -4.40 3.91
N LYS A 143 9.44 -3.23 4.41
CA LYS A 143 8.70 -3.16 5.68
C LYS A 143 7.27 -3.63 5.45
N VAL A 144 6.71 -4.36 6.40
CA VAL A 144 5.29 -4.74 6.43
C VAL A 144 4.72 -4.30 7.76
N VAL A 145 3.63 -3.55 7.71
CA VAL A 145 2.87 -3.17 8.89
C VAL A 145 1.63 -4.04 8.99
N ILE A 146 1.48 -4.76 10.11
CA ILE A 146 0.27 -5.51 10.44
C ILE A 146 -0.54 -4.70 11.46
N THR A 147 -1.84 -4.55 11.24
CA THR A 147 -2.70 -3.77 12.15
C THR A 147 -3.74 -4.66 12.83
N PRO A 148 -3.36 -5.43 13.87
CA PRO A 148 -4.29 -6.30 14.57
C PRO A 148 -5.39 -5.48 15.29
N THR A 149 -6.51 -6.14 15.54
CA THR A 149 -7.63 -5.60 16.33
C THR A 149 -7.80 -6.40 17.62
N GLU A 150 -8.64 -5.93 18.53
CA GLU A 150 -9.02 -6.65 19.74
C GLU A 150 -9.66 -8.03 19.48
N ARG A 151 -10.20 -8.24 18.27
CA ARG A 151 -10.81 -9.52 17.86
C ARG A 151 -9.85 -10.44 17.13
N THR A 152 -8.65 -9.97 16.77
CA THR A 152 -7.67 -10.74 16.00
C THR A 152 -7.26 -12.00 16.77
N LEU A 153 -7.34 -13.16 16.11
CA LEU A 153 -6.89 -14.41 16.70
C LEU A 153 -5.36 -14.43 16.76
N THR A 154 -4.80 -14.64 17.95
CA THR A 154 -3.35 -14.69 18.18
C THR A 154 -2.65 -15.69 17.26
N ALA A 155 -3.27 -16.85 16.99
CA ALA A 155 -2.73 -17.84 16.08
C ALA A 155 -2.60 -17.33 14.64
N GLN A 156 -3.57 -16.53 14.16
CA GLN A 156 -3.54 -15.97 12.80
C GLN A 156 -2.57 -14.79 12.70
N LEU A 157 -2.47 -13.96 13.74
CA LEU A 157 -1.45 -12.91 13.83
C LEU A 157 -0.04 -13.50 13.76
N HIS A 158 0.25 -14.54 14.55
CA HIS A 158 1.55 -15.18 14.54
C HIS A 158 1.88 -15.82 13.19
N LYS A 159 0.90 -16.51 12.56
CA LYS A 159 1.06 -17.04 11.20
C LYS A 159 1.38 -15.95 10.18
N ALA A 160 0.69 -14.80 10.23
CA ALA A 160 0.93 -13.68 9.32
C ALA A 160 2.34 -13.10 9.52
N GLN A 161 2.77 -12.90 10.77
CA GLN A 161 4.12 -12.40 11.08
C GLN A 161 5.21 -13.33 10.53
N LEU A 162 5.12 -14.64 10.83
CA LEU A 162 6.07 -15.63 10.32
C LEU A 162 6.09 -15.69 8.80
N LEU A 163 4.93 -15.54 8.16
CA LEU A 163 4.83 -15.55 6.71
C LEU A 163 5.57 -14.38 6.07
N TRP A 164 5.30 -13.16 6.52
CA TRP A 164 5.99 -11.97 6.00
C TRP A 164 7.49 -12.00 6.29
N LEU A 165 7.90 -12.48 7.47
CA LEU A 165 9.32 -12.70 7.79
C LEU A 165 9.96 -13.73 6.84
N ALA A 166 9.27 -14.82 6.53
CA ALA A 166 9.76 -15.84 5.60
C ALA A 166 9.86 -15.34 4.15
N LEU A 167 9.10 -14.31 3.78
CA LEU A 167 9.24 -13.58 2.51
C LEU A 167 10.37 -12.53 2.53
N GLY A 168 11.12 -12.45 3.63
CA GLY A 168 12.25 -11.54 3.79
C GLY A 168 11.85 -10.11 4.15
N CYS A 169 10.65 -9.90 4.70
CA CYS A 169 10.19 -8.58 5.14
C CYS A 169 10.63 -8.25 6.56
N GLU A 170 10.66 -6.96 6.89
CA GLU A 170 10.70 -6.45 8.26
C GLU A 170 9.25 -6.23 8.75
N VAL A 171 8.82 -6.95 9.78
CA VAL A 171 7.42 -6.89 10.25
C VAL A 171 7.30 -6.02 11.50
N SER A 172 6.34 -5.09 11.49
CA SER A 172 5.96 -4.27 12.65
C SER A 172 4.45 -4.31 12.86
N THR A 173 4.02 -3.98 14.08
CA THR A 173 2.59 -3.90 14.42
C THR A 173 2.23 -2.55 15.01
N MET A 174 1.07 -2.02 14.63
CA MET A 174 0.48 -0.80 15.21
C MET A 174 -1.05 -0.82 15.08
N SER A 175 -1.74 0.15 15.68
CA SER A 175 -3.19 0.28 15.47
C SER A 175 -3.50 0.75 14.04
N PRO A 176 -4.70 0.46 13.50
CA PRO A 176 -5.12 0.97 12.21
C PRO A 176 -5.06 2.50 12.11
N GLN A 177 -5.42 3.20 13.20
CA GLN A 177 -5.38 4.67 13.26
C GLN A 177 -3.95 5.21 13.24
N ALA A 178 -3.04 4.61 14.01
CA ALA A 178 -1.63 5.02 14.01
C ALA A 178 -0.97 4.80 12.65
N HIS A 179 -1.33 3.70 11.98
CA HIS A 179 -0.91 3.44 10.60
C HIS A 179 -1.38 4.56 9.67
N ASP A 180 -2.67 4.84 9.66
CA ASP A 180 -3.27 5.79 8.73
C ASP A 180 -2.79 7.24 8.94
N ALA A 181 -2.56 7.65 10.20
CA ALA A 181 -1.92 8.92 10.53
C ALA A 181 -0.46 8.98 10.05
N ALA A 182 0.32 7.92 10.27
CA ALA A 182 1.72 7.86 9.83
C ALA A 182 1.82 7.92 8.30
N PHE A 183 1.05 7.09 7.58
CA PHE A 183 1.07 7.04 6.12
C PHE A 183 0.41 8.25 5.47
N ALA A 184 -0.48 8.97 6.16
CA ALA A 184 -0.89 10.30 5.72
C ALA A 184 0.31 11.23 5.57
N ALA A 185 1.20 11.26 6.57
CA ALA A 185 2.36 12.14 6.58
C ALA A 185 3.46 11.70 5.62
N VAL A 186 3.79 10.40 5.59
CA VAL A 186 4.98 9.91 4.87
C VAL A 186 4.69 9.32 3.49
N SER A 187 3.43 9.22 3.07
CA SER A 187 3.04 8.66 1.76
C SER A 187 1.93 9.45 1.06
N HIS A 188 0.77 9.62 1.71
CA HIS A 188 -0.42 10.16 1.05
C HIS A 188 -0.31 11.65 0.75
N LEU A 189 0.13 12.46 1.72
CA LEU A 189 0.39 13.87 1.50
C LEU A 189 1.49 14.09 0.43
N PRO A 190 2.65 13.40 0.47
CA PRO A 190 3.64 13.50 -0.61
C PRO A 190 3.07 13.28 -2.02
N HIS A 191 2.20 12.29 -2.21
CA HIS A 191 1.53 12.09 -3.51
C HIS A 191 0.58 13.23 -3.86
N LEU A 192 -0.24 13.68 -2.91
CA LEU A 192 -1.14 14.82 -3.11
C LEU A 192 -0.37 16.07 -3.56
N LEU A 193 0.77 16.35 -2.93
CA LEU A 193 1.63 17.48 -3.27
C LEU A 193 2.28 17.32 -4.65
N ALA A 194 2.72 16.11 -5.01
CA ALA A 194 3.24 15.84 -6.34
C ALA A 194 2.17 16.06 -7.44
N PHE A 195 0.93 15.60 -7.22
CA PHE A 195 -0.19 15.87 -8.12
C PHE A 195 -0.48 17.37 -8.21
N ALA A 196 -0.55 18.07 -7.08
CA ALA A 196 -0.80 19.51 -7.03
C ALA A 196 0.29 20.33 -7.75
N MET A 197 1.55 19.92 -7.61
CA MET A 197 2.69 20.55 -8.28
C MET A 197 2.63 20.38 -9.80
N MET A 198 2.32 19.18 -10.29
CA MET A 198 2.14 18.96 -11.72
C MET A 198 0.95 19.77 -12.25
N HIS A 199 -0.17 19.76 -11.52
CA HIS A 199 -1.37 20.51 -11.90
C HIS A 199 -1.09 22.02 -11.96
N SER A 200 -0.36 22.57 -10.99
CA SER A 200 -0.06 24.00 -10.93
C SER A 200 0.83 24.48 -12.10
N ILE A 201 1.78 23.66 -12.56
CA ILE A 201 2.63 24.02 -13.71
C ILE A 201 1.86 23.90 -15.02
N THR A 202 1.13 22.81 -15.22
CA THR A 202 0.36 22.59 -16.46
C THR A 202 -0.78 23.60 -16.66
N GLY A 203 -1.24 24.25 -15.58
CA GLY A 203 -2.25 25.31 -15.65
C GLY A 203 -1.70 26.69 -16.03
N GLN A 204 -0.38 26.84 -16.18
CA GLN A 204 0.24 28.13 -16.51
C GLN A 204 0.33 28.34 -18.03
N LEU A 205 0.33 29.62 -18.45
CA LEU A 205 0.44 30.01 -19.86
C LEU A 205 1.68 29.44 -20.55
N HIS A 206 2.81 29.36 -19.82
CA HIS A 206 4.10 28.85 -20.31
C HIS A 206 4.50 27.51 -19.67
N GLY A 207 3.52 26.73 -19.19
CA GLY A 207 3.78 25.49 -18.44
C GLY A 207 4.63 24.48 -19.21
N GLU A 208 4.39 24.33 -20.51
CA GLU A 208 5.18 23.41 -21.35
C GLU A 208 6.65 23.82 -21.46
N ASP A 209 6.93 25.12 -21.64
CA ASP A 209 8.28 25.66 -21.70
C ASP A 209 9.02 25.43 -20.37
N TYR A 210 8.33 25.61 -19.23
CA TYR A 210 8.90 25.35 -17.90
C TYR A 210 9.23 23.86 -17.69
N LEU A 211 8.38 22.96 -18.17
CA LEU A 211 8.61 21.52 -18.08
C LEU A 211 9.80 21.05 -18.94
N GLN A 212 10.10 21.72 -20.05
CA GLN A 212 11.30 21.41 -20.86
C GLN A 212 12.60 21.71 -20.11
N LEU A 213 12.57 22.64 -19.15
CA LEU A 213 13.72 23.00 -18.30
C LEU A 213 13.83 22.12 -17.04
N ALA A 214 12.92 21.15 -16.84
CA ALA A 214 12.87 20.34 -15.63
C ALA A 214 14.13 19.48 -15.42
N GLY A 215 14.90 19.83 -14.39
CA GLY A 215 16.08 19.08 -13.95
C GLY A 215 15.76 17.82 -13.12
N PRO A 216 16.80 17.07 -12.69
CA PRO A 216 16.64 15.82 -11.95
C PRO A 216 15.80 15.94 -10.67
N GLY A 217 16.00 17.00 -9.88
CA GLY A 217 15.24 17.17 -8.63
C GLY A 217 13.73 17.33 -8.83
N PHE A 218 13.31 18.00 -9.92
CA PHE A 218 11.90 18.09 -10.29
C PHE A 218 11.35 16.71 -10.69
N LYS A 219 12.10 15.98 -11.51
CA LYS A 219 11.73 14.62 -11.93
C LYS A 219 11.57 13.69 -10.73
N ASP A 220 12.47 13.75 -9.76
CA ASP A 220 12.39 12.93 -8.55
C ASP A 220 11.19 13.29 -7.68
N PHE A 221 10.93 14.59 -7.47
CA PHE A 221 9.78 15.07 -6.69
C PHE A 221 8.44 14.67 -7.33
N THR A 222 8.36 14.74 -8.66
CA THR A 222 7.11 14.51 -9.42
C THR A 222 6.97 13.10 -9.95
N ARG A 223 7.98 12.22 -9.82
CA ARG A 223 7.94 10.82 -10.26
C ARG A 223 6.67 10.10 -9.80
N ILE A 224 6.30 10.31 -8.53
CA ILE A 224 5.12 9.68 -7.93
C ILE A 224 3.77 10.26 -8.41
N ALA A 225 3.78 11.39 -9.14
CA ALA A 225 2.58 11.93 -9.77
C ALA A 225 2.11 11.10 -10.98
N ALA A 226 2.94 10.19 -11.49
CA ALA A 226 2.59 9.26 -12.57
C ALA A 226 1.76 8.04 -12.10
N ALA A 227 1.38 7.98 -10.81
CA ALA A 227 0.67 6.86 -10.23
C ALA A 227 -0.81 6.76 -10.70
N ASP A 228 -1.41 5.58 -10.54
CA ASP A 228 -2.80 5.32 -10.99
C ASP A 228 -3.82 6.20 -10.26
N ALA A 229 -4.58 7.00 -11.04
CA ALA A 229 -5.54 7.96 -10.52
C ALA A 229 -6.71 7.32 -9.75
N LYS A 230 -7.14 6.10 -10.09
CA LYS A 230 -8.25 5.44 -9.40
C LYS A 230 -7.80 4.94 -8.03
N VAL A 231 -6.62 4.34 -7.96
CA VAL A 231 -6.01 3.89 -6.71
C VAL A 231 -5.79 5.07 -5.77
N TRP A 232 -5.18 6.16 -6.24
CA TRP A 232 -4.89 7.32 -5.40
C TRP A 232 -6.13 8.11 -4.99
N ARG A 233 -7.16 8.20 -5.84
CA ARG A 233 -8.47 8.71 -5.42
C ARG A 233 -9.00 7.91 -4.23
N ASP A 234 -8.96 6.58 -4.31
CA ASP A 234 -9.51 5.71 -3.25
C ASP A 234 -8.69 5.84 -1.96
N ILE A 235 -7.35 5.92 -2.04
CA ILE A 235 -6.47 6.13 -0.87
C ILE A 235 -6.74 7.48 -0.20
N LEU A 236 -6.75 8.57 -0.99
CA LEU A 236 -6.96 9.92 -0.47
C LEU A 236 -8.36 10.07 0.14
N HIS A 237 -9.37 9.42 -0.45
CA HIS A 237 -10.72 9.42 0.10
C HIS A 237 -10.84 8.57 1.37
N ALA A 238 -10.25 7.36 1.38
CA ALA A 238 -10.31 6.46 2.53
C ALA A 238 -9.60 7.04 3.77
N ASN A 239 -8.54 7.84 3.57
CA ASN A 239 -7.76 8.46 4.64
C ASN A 239 -7.91 9.99 4.70
N GLN A 240 -9.08 10.51 4.29
CA GLN A 240 -9.30 11.94 4.07
C GLN A 240 -8.97 12.81 5.29
N GLU A 241 -9.44 12.43 6.48
CA GLU A 241 -9.27 13.22 7.70
C GLU A 241 -7.79 13.42 8.05
N GLU A 242 -7.02 12.33 8.05
CA GLU A 242 -5.57 12.37 8.32
C GLU A 242 -4.81 13.13 7.22
N VAL A 243 -5.19 12.95 5.95
CA VAL A 243 -4.58 13.70 4.84
C VAL A 243 -4.84 15.20 4.97
N LEU A 244 -6.06 15.60 5.35
CA LEU A 244 -6.40 17.00 5.58
C LEU A 244 -5.65 17.59 6.76
N SER A 245 -5.48 16.82 7.83
CA SER A 245 -4.65 17.21 8.99
C SER A 245 -3.21 17.49 8.57
N GLN A 246 -2.59 16.56 7.82
CA GLN A 246 -1.23 16.75 7.32
C GLN A 246 -1.12 17.89 6.31
N LEU A 247 -2.14 18.11 5.49
CA LEU A 247 -2.19 19.26 4.58
C LEU A 247 -2.18 20.59 5.33
N GLN A 248 -2.82 20.69 6.51
CA GLN A 248 -2.73 21.91 7.33
C GLN A 248 -1.30 22.16 7.84
N HIS A 249 -0.61 21.12 8.34
CA HIS A 249 0.79 21.25 8.74
C HIS A 249 1.66 21.74 7.57
N TYR A 250 1.46 21.18 6.38
CA TYR A 250 2.17 21.61 5.18
C TYR A 250 1.87 23.06 4.80
N ARG A 251 0.60 23.48 4.83
CA ARG A 251 0.20 24.86 4.53
C ARG A 251 0.85 25.86 5.47
N HIS A 252 0.89 25.57 6.77
CA HIS A 252 1.57 26.45 7.74
C HIS A 252 3.08 26.54 7.45
N ALA A 253 3.73 25.42 7.13
CA ALA A 253 5.15 25.43 6.77
C ALA A 253 5.40 26.25 5.47
N LEU A 254 4.57 26.05 4.44
CA LEU A 254 4.69 26.78 3.18
C LEU A 254 4.46 28.29 3.36
N GLN A 255 3.49 28.67 4.18
CA GLN A 255 3.23 30.07 4.52
C GLN A 255 4.40 30.72 5.27
N ALA A 256 5.09 29.97 6.14
CA ALA A 256 6.29 30.48 6.81
C ALA A 256 7.44 30.76 5.82
N PHE A 257 7.67 29.86 4.86
CA PHE A 257 8.63 30.09 3.77
C PHE A 257 8.24 31.30 2.91
N GLU A 258 6.95 31.41 2.55
CA GLU A 258 6.43 32.54 1.77
C GLU A 258 6.60 33.87 2.51
N ALA A 259 6.30 33.91 3.81
CA ALA A 259 6.45 35.11 4.63
C ALA A 259 7.91 35.59 4.71
N ALA A 260 8.86 34.66 4.89
CA ALA A 260 10.28 35.00 4.89
C ALA A 260 10.75 35.57 3.54
N LEU A 261 10.27 35.00 2.43
CA LEU A 261 10.55 35.52 1.07
C LEU A 261 9.97 36.92 0.86
N GLN A 262 8.69 37.13 1.23
CA GLN A 262 8.02 38.43 1.09
C GLN A 262 8.69 39.53 1.94
N ALA A 263 9.19 39.17 3.13
CA ALA A 263 9.91 40.07 4.02
C ALA A 263 11.38 40.31 3.60
N ASN A 264 11.90 39.58 2.61
CA ASN A 264 13.34 39.48 2.30
C ASN A 264 14.20 39.09 3.53
N ASP A 265 13.63 38.30 4.45
CA ASP A 265 14.33 37.82 5.64
C ASP A 265 15.20 36.60 5.31
N THR A 266 16.39 36.90 4.78
CA THR A 266 17.36 35.87 4.36
C THR A 266 17.80 34.96 5.50
N ALA A 267 17.90 35.48 6.73
CA ALA A 267 18.34 34.71 7.89
C ALA A 267 17.26 33.70 8.35
N ALA A 268 16.00 34.12 8.39
CA ALA A 268 14.90 33.22 8.69
C ALA A 268 14.76 32.12 7.62
N LEU A 269 14.90 32.50 6.34
CA LEU A 269 14.84 31.55 5.22
C LEU A 269 15.95 30.50 5.31
N GLU A 270 17.20 30.92 5.54
CA GLU A 270 18.35 30.01 5.68
C GLU A 270 18.16 29.04 6.85
N SER A 271 17.75 29.54 8.02
CA SER A 271 17.48 28.71 9.20
C SER A 271 16.43 27.63 8.94
N MET A 272 15.34 27.96 8.25
CA MET A 272 14.30 26.98 7.90
C MET A 272 14.83 25.91 6.91
N ILE A 273 15.65 26.31 5.95
CA ILE A 273 16.29 25.39 4.99
C ILE A 273 17.27 24.46 5.72
N GLU A 274 18.11 25.00 6.60
CA GLU A 274 19.06 24.21 7.40
C GLU A 274 18.34 23.18 8.26
N HIS A 275 17.25 23.58 8.92
CA HIS A 275 16.44 22.67 9.72
C HIS A 275 15.90 21.50 8.88
N ALA A 276 15.32 21.79 7.71
CA ALA A 276 14.82 20.75 6.80
C ALA A 276 15.94 19.84 6.27
N SER A 277 17.09 20.42 5.92
CA SER A 277 18.27 19.71 5.44
C SER A 277 18.85 18.77 6.50
N ALA A 278 18.98 19.24 7.74
CA ALA A 278 19.46 18.46 8.87
C ALA A 278 18.52 17.29 9.19
N ALA A 279 17.21 17.55 9.25
CA ALA A 279 16.21 16.51 9.50
C ALA A 279 16.26 15.41 8.44
N ARG A 280 16.31 15.78 7.15
CA ARG A 280 16.45 14.83 6.03
C ARG A 280 17.75 14.01 6.13
N SER A 281 18.87 14.65 6.44
CA SER A 281 20.17 13.98 6.53
C SER A 281 20.20 12.93 7.64
N GLN A 282 19.50 13.18 8.75
CA GLN A 282 19.40 12.24 9.87
C GLN A 282 18.47 11.06 9.56
N CYS A 283 17.33 11.28 8.89
CA CYS A 283 16.36 10.22 8.59
C CYS A 283 16.90 9.09 7.69
N PHE A 284 17.91 9.38 6.86
CA PHE A 284 18.47 8.43 5.88
C PHE A 284 19.96 8.16 6.09
N ALA A 285 20.52 8.60 7.22
CA ALA A 285 21.87 8.20 7.61
C ALA A 285 21.90 6.69 7.81
N ALA A 286 22.85 6.00 7.17
CA ALA A 286 23.08 4.59 7.43
C ALA A 286 23.38 4.40 8.94
N PRO A 287 22.91 3.32 9.58
CA PRO A 287 23.33 3.03 10.94
C PRO A 287 24.86 2.97 10.96
N LYS A 288 25.48 3.70 11.91
CA LYS A 288 26.91 3.57 12.17
C LYS A 288 27.18 2.09 12.42
N LYS A 289 28.06 1.48 11.62
CA LYS A 289 28.61 0.17 11.93
C LYS A 289 29.51 0.36 13.15
N ASP A 290 29.03 -0.08 14.31
CA ASP A 290 29.89 -0.37 15.46
C ASP A 290 30.63 -1.70 15.23
#